data_AF-A0A3D5SX95-F1
#
_entry.id   AF-A0A3D5SX95-F1
#
_cell.length_a   1.000
_cell.length_b   1.000
_cell.length_c   1.000
_cell.angle_alpha   90.00
_cell.angle_beta   90.00
_cell.angle_gamma   90.00
#
_symmetry.space_group_name_H-M   'P 1'
#
loop_
_entity.id
_entity.type
_entity.pdbx_description
1 polymer ?
#
loop_
_entity_poly.entity_id
_entity_poly.type
_entity_poly.pdbx_seq_one_letter_code
_entity_poly.pdbx_strand_id
1 'polypeptide(L)'
;LIGFEYARWHGRDAANHFVGELDAIRSRAPAGATPLVSVILDGENAWEHYPYNGYYFFEDLYSSLEAHAFIRSTTFGRYLADTPNLASLPAVVAGSWVYGTLSTWIGSPDKNRAWDLLCAAKQSYDLVIDSGRLDEQEKAAAEAQLMVCEGSDWFWWCGDYNPRAVVRSFDQLYRGNLAGLYARLKLPPPVELASPLSQGNAESESVGTMRRAG
;
A
#
# COMPACT_ATOMS: atom_id res chain seq x y z
N LEU A 1 -16.00 7.68 -0.61
CA LEU A 1 -16.48 8.48 -1.76
C LEU A 1 -15.82 8.02 -3.05
N ILE A 2 -14.65 8.57 -3.42
CA ILE A 2 -14.00 8.35 -4.75
C ILE A 2 -13.74 6.87 -5.06
N GLY A 3 -12.91 6.17 -4.30
CA GLY A 3 -12.54 4.77 -4.57
C GLY A 3 -13.59 3.70 -4.23
N PHE A 4 -14.83 4.07 -3.92
CA PHE A 4 -15.84 3.09 -3.50
C PHE A 4 -17.26 3.41 -3.99
N GLU A 5 -17.82 4.55 -3.61
CA GLU A 5 -19.21 4.90 -3.92
C GLU A 5 -19.35 5.51 -5.30
N TYR A 6 -18.41 6.40 -5.64
CA TYR A 6 -18.43 7.13 -6.91
C TYR A 6 -18.14 6.24 -8.11
N ALA A 7 -17.48 5.10 -7.93
CA ALA A 7 -17.29 4.08 -8.96
C ALA A 7 -18.60 3.69 -9.70
N ARG A 8 -19.78 3.91 -9.11
CA ARG A 8 -21.10 3.61 -9.70
C ARG A 8 -21.81 4.83 -10.29
N TRP A 9 -21.23 6.01 -10.17
CA TRP A 9 -21.85 7.28 -10.54
C TRP A 9 -21.35 7.73 -11.92
N HIS A 10 -22.11 8.60 -12.57
CA HIS A 10 -21.59 9.32 -13.72
C HIS A 10 -20.45 10.26 -13.24
N GLY A 11 -19.34 10.30 -13.98
CA GLY A 11 -18.10 10.99 -13.54
C GLY A 11 -18.33 12.45 -13.15
N ARG A 12 -19.09 13.17 -13.97
CA ARG A 12 -19.48 14.56 -13.69
C ARG A 12 -20.23 14.73 -12.37
N ASP A 13 -21.19 13.85 -12.10
CA ASP A 13 -22.03 13.94 -10.91
C ASP A 13 -21.20 13.63 -9.66
N ALA A 14 -20.30 12.66 -9.75
CA ALA A 14 -19.34 12.35 -8.69
C ALA A 14 -18.39 13.51 -8.40
N ALA A 15 -17.85 14.16 -9.44
CA ALA A 15 -16.97 15.32 -9.30
C ALA A 15 -17.71 16.50 -8.64
N ASN A 16 -18.91 16.82 -9.12
CA ASN A 16 -19.74 17.90 -8.57
C ASN A 16 -20.12 17.62 -7.10
N HIS A 17 -20.51 16.39 -6.78
CA HIS A 17 -20.82 16.00 -5.41
C HIS A 17 -19.58 16.11 -4.52
N PHE A 18 -18.41 15.72 -5.00
CA PHE A 18 -17.18 15.84 -4.22
C PHE A 18 -16.86 17.28 -3.86
N VAL A 19 -16.96 18.21 -4.82
CA VAL A 19 -16.74 19.65 -4.56
C VAL A 19 -17.77 20.17 -3.54
N GLY A 20 -19.04 19.75 -3.66
CA GLY A 20 -20.08 20.07 -2.69
C GLY A 20 -19.76 19.58 -1.26
N GLU A 21 -19.14 18.40 -1.12
CA GLU A 21 -18.67 17.92 0.19
C GLU A 21 -17.54 18.79 0.76
N LEU A 22 -16.65 19.31 -0.09
CA LEU A 22 -15.61 20.24 0.34
C LEU A 22 -16.21 21.57 0.85
N ASP A 23 -17.23 22.08 0.16
CA ASP A 23 -18.00 23.25 0.64
C ASP A 23 -18.71 22.98 1.96
N ALA A 24 -19.27 21.78 2.14
CA ALA A 24 -19.90 21.38 3.39
C ALA A 24 -18.89 21.26 4.54
N ILE A 25 -17.67 20.75 4.29
CA ILE A 25 -16.58 20.74 5.27
C ILE A 25 -16.23 22.17 5.69
N ARG A 26 -16.04 23.07 4.74
CA ARG A 26 -15.75 24.47 5.02
C ARG A 26 -16.86 25.14 5.82
N SER A 27 -18.11 24.93 5.44
CA SER A 27 -19.28 25.55 6.09
C SER A 27 -19.44 25.10 7.55
N ARG A 28 -18.97 23.90 7.89
CA ARG A 28 -18.97 23.35 9.26
C ARG A 28 -17.72 23.74 10.06
N ALA A 29 -16.70 24.30 9.42
CA ALA A 29 -15.47 24.67 10.09
C ALA A 29 -15.67 25.90 11.00
N PRO A 30 -14.94 25.99 12.14
CA PRO A 30 -14.98 27.17 12.99
C PRO A 30 -14.62 28.45 12.23
N ALA A 31 -15.20 29.59 12.64
CA ALA A 31 -14.89 30.88 12.03
C ALA A 31 -13.38 31.17 12.10
N GLY A 32 -12.79 31.54 10.97
CA GLY A 32 -11.34 31.79 10.83
C GLY A 32 -10.48 30.54 10.61
N ALA A 33 -11.06 29.33 10.69
CA ALA A 33 -10.35 28.10 10.34
C ALA A 33 -10.20 27.96 8.82
N THR A 34 -9.07 27.39 8.40
CA THR A 34 -8.82 26.99 7.01
C THR A 34 -8.59 25.48 6.98
N PRO A 35 -9.64 24.67 6.74
CA PRO A 35 -9.52 23.21 6.75
C PRO A 35 -8.56 22.71 5.65
N LEU A 36 -7.68 21.78 6.01
CA LEU A 36 -6.91 20.99 5.06
C LEU A 36 -7.62 19.66 4.84
N VAL A 37 -7.99 19.36 3.59
CA VAL A 37 -8.58 18.07 3.21
C VAL A 37 -7.55 17.28 2.42
N SER A 38 -7.05 16.19 2.99
CA SER A 38 -6.14 15.26 2.33
C SER A 38 -6.91 14.09 1.74
N VAL A 39 -6.81 13.92 0.42
CA VAL A 39 -7.37 12.77 -0.29
C VAL A 39 -6.24 11.79 -0.57
N ILE A 40 -6.22 10.67 0.15
CA ILE A 40 -5.23 9.60 -0.01
C ILE A 40 -5.99 8.39 -0.52
N LEU A 41 -5.66 7.94 -1.73
CA LEU A 41 -6.34 6.83 -2.39
C LEU A 41 -5.33 5.97 -3.15
N ASP A 42 -5.69 4.71 -3.34
CA ASP A 42 -4.98 3.83 -4.25
C ASP A 42 -5.38 4.16 -5.70
N GLY A 43 -4.38 4.32 -6.57
CA GLY A 43 -4.57 4.72 -7.96
C GLY A 43 -5.23 3.66 -8.83
N GLU A 44 -5.23 2.38 -8.43
CA GLU A 44 -5.75 1.29 -9.26
C GLU A 44 -7.27 1.06 -9.11
N ASN A 45 -7.87 1.46 -7.99
CA ASN A 45 -9.20 0.98 -7.60
C ASN A 45 -10.37 1.94 -7.91
N ALA A 46 -10.09 3.17 -8.35
CA ALA A 46 -11.14 4.18 -8.54
C ALA A 46 -11.51 4.42 -10.01
N TRP A 47 -10.56 4.25 -10.94
CA TRP A 47 -10.65 4.86 -12.26
C TRP A 47 -11.09 3.90 -13.36
N GLU A 48 -10.83 2.61 -13.20
CA GLU A 48 -11.22 1.57 -14.17
C GLU A 48 -12.74 1.46 -14.37
N HIS A 49 -13.52 1.97 -13.42
CA HIS A 49 -14.98 2.03 -13.50
C HIS A 49 -15.50 3.18 -14.37
N TYR A 50 -14.64 4.13 -14.76
CA TYR A 50 -15.01 5.27 -15.59
C TYR A 50 -14.51 5.13 -17.03
N PRO A 51 -15.24 5.66 -18.03
CA PRO A 51 -14.75 5.75 -19.40
C PRO A 51 -13.38 6.44 -19.46
N TYR A 52 -12.50 5.92 -20.34
CA TYR A 52 -11.15 6.46 -20.54
C TYR A 52 -10.34 6.55 -19.23
N ASN A 53 -10.53 5.57 -18.34
CA ASN A 53 -9.81 5.45 -17.08
C ASN A 53 -9.86 6.74 -16.22
N GLY A 54 -11.06 7.31 -16.11
CA GLY A 54 -11.32 8.50 -15.28
C GLY A 54 -10.98 9.84 -15.92
N TYR A 55 -10.53 9.90 -17.19
CA TYR A 55 -10.13 11.15 -17.85
C TYR A 55 -11.14 12.30 -17.66
N TYR A 56 -12.42 12.06 -18.03
CA TYR A 56 -13.46 13.09 -17.92
C TYR A 56 -13.84 13.41 -16.47
N PHE A 57 -13.75 12.44 -15.55
CA PHE A 57 -13.94 12.69 -14.13
C PHE A 57 -12.89 13.68 -13.61
N PHE A 58 -11.62 13.47 -13.97
CA PHE A 58 -10.53 14.36 -13.58
C PHE A 58 -10.66 15.74 -14.21
N GLU A 59 -11.02 15.82 -15.50
CA GLU A 59 -11.25 17.09 -16.17
C GLU A 59 -12.33 17.91 -15.45
N ASP A 60 -13.50 17.31 -15.20
CA ASP A 60 -14.61 17.98 -14.50
C ASP A 60 -14.20 18.36 -13.05
N LEU A 61 -13.52 17.46 -12.32
CA LEU A 61 -13.08 17.70 -10.94
C LEU A 61 -12.06 18.84 -10.86
N TYR A 62 -10.97 18.76 -11.62
CA TYR A 62 -9.90 19.76 -11.54
C TYR A 62 -10.34 21.12 -12.07
N SER A 63 -11.15 21.17 -13.14
CA SER A 63 -11.72 22.43 -13.63
C SER A 63 -12.61 23.09 -12.57
N SER A 64 -13.43 22.29 -11.87
CA SER A 64 -14.28 22.80 -10.80
C SER A 64 -13.48 23.29 -9.61
N LEU A 65 -12.42 22.58 -9.22
CA LEU A 65 -11.52 22.99 -8.13
C LEU A 65 -10.73 24.26 -8.46
N GLU A 66 -10.24 24.38 -9.70
CA GLU A 66 -9.47 25.56 -10.16
C GLU A 66 -10.34 26.81 -10.24
N ALA A 67 -11.58 26.68 -10.71
CA ALA A 67 -12.54 27.78 -10.78
C ALA A 67 -13.15 28.15 -9.41
N HIS A 68 -12.93 27.34 -8.37
CA HIS A 68 -13.59 27.51 -7.08
C HIS A 68 -13.02 28.70 -6.31
N ALA A 69 -13.89 29.64 -5.91
CA ALA A 69 -13.48 30.89 -5.26
C ALA A 69 -12.76 30.71 -3.90
N PHE A 70 -12.91 29.55 -3.26
CA PHE A 70 -12.46 29.33 -1.89
C PHE A 70 -11.69 28.03 -1.66
N ILE A 71 -11.60 27.17 -2.67
CA ILE A 71 -10.83 25.92 -2.57
C ILE A 71 -9.53 26.15 -3.31
N ARG A 72 -8.42 25.78 -2.69
CA ARG A 72 -7.10 25.86 -3.30
C ARG A 72 -6.45 24.49 -3.24
N SER A 73 -6.17 23.92 -4.41
CA SER A 73 -5.35 22.71 -4.51
C SER A 73 -3.89 23.04 -4.19
N THR A 74 -3.22 22.13 -3.50
CA THR A 74 -1.82 22.25 -3.13
C THR A 74 -1.18 20.87 -3.03
N THR A 75 0.14 20.84 -2.98
CA THR A 75 0.91 19.64 -2.64
C THR A 75 1.31 19.70 -1.16
N PHE A 76 1.65 18.54 -0.57
CA PHE A 76 2.19 18.50 0.79
C PHE A 76 3.42 19.41 0.94
N GLY A 77 4.38 19.34 0.00
CA GLY A 77 5.59 20.15 0.04
C GLY A 77 5.32 21.66 0.03
N ARG A 78 4.39 22.12 -0.83
CA ARG A 78 4.00 23.55 -0.86
C ARG A 78 3.27 23.96 0.41
N TYR A 79 2.34 23.14 0.89
CA TYR A 79 1.60 23.45 2.11
C TYR A 79 2.52 23.58 3.33
N LEU A 80 3.50 22.67 3.47
CA LEU A 80 4.50 22.70 4.54
C LEU A 80 5.42 23.93 4.46
N ALA A 81 5.77 24.39 3.25
CA ALA A 81 6.58 25.60 3.06
C ALA A 81 5.79 26.88 3.37
N ASP A 82 4.52 26.93 2.98
CA ASP A 82 3.66 28.12 3.11
C ASP A 82 3.02 28.26 4.50
N THR A 83 3.02 27.20 5.31
CA THR A 83 2.34 27.16 6.62
C THR A 83 3.35 27.01 7.77
N PRO A 84 3.98 28.11 8.23
CA PRO A 84 4.80 28.06 9.43
C PRO A 84 3.91 27.84 10.67
N ASN A 85 4.39 27.06 11.65
CA ASN A 85 3.72 26.74 12.92
C ASN A 85 2.59 25.69 12.85
N LEU A 86 2.86 24.55 12.22
CA LEU A 86 1.97 23.39 12.30
C LEU A 86 1.92 22.81 13.72
N ALA A 87 0.75 22.33 14.13
CA ALA A 87 0.58 21.63 15.39
C ALA A 87 1.44 20.36 15.43
N SER A 88 2.07 20.09 16.56
CA SER A 88 2.81 18.84 16.77
C SER A 88 1.84 17.73 17.15
N LEU A 89 1.99 16.58 16.51
CA LEU A 89 1.38 15.33 16.96
C LEU A 89 2.28 14.73 18.06
N PRO A 90 1.84 14.63 19.32
CA PRO A 90 2.72 14.26 20.43
C PRO A 90 3.18 12.80 20.37
N ALA A 91 2.36 11.91 19.78
CA ALA A 91 2.71 10.50 19.59
C ALA A 91 1.92 9.91 18.41
N VAL A 92 2.51 8.90 17.77
CA VAL A 92 1.85 8.02 16.80
C VAL A 92 1.87 6.62 17.38
N VAL A 93 0.74 5.92 17.31
CA VAL A 93 0.65 4.50 17.71
C VAL A 93 0.81 3.60 16.50
N ALA A 94 1.30 2.38 16.70
CA ALA A 94 1.41 1.40 15.64
C ALA A 94 0.02 1.02 15.10
N GLY A 95 -0.11 1.02 13.78
CA GLY A 95 -1.36 0.68 13.10
C GLY A 95 -1.23 0.88 11.60
N SER A 96 -2.32 0.63 10.89
CA SER A 96 -2.43 0.93 9.46
C SER A 96 -3.80 1.53 9.15
N TRP A 97 -3.93 2.12 7.97
CA TRP A 97 -5.23 2.56 7.45
C TRP A 97 -6.22 1.41 7.21
N VAL A 98 -5.78 0.14 7.26
CA VAL A 98 -6.63 -1.05 7.19
C VAL A 98 -6.91 -1.52 8.61
N TYR A 99 -8.16 -1.39 9.05
CA TYR A 99 -8.65 -1.77 10.39
C TYR A 99 -7.95 -1.11 11.59
N GLY A 100 -7.04 -0.15 11.39
CA GLY A 100 -6.24 0.41 12.49
C GLY A 100 -5.19 -0.55 13.06
N THR A 101 -4.94 -1.70 12.42
CA THR A 101 -4.02 -2.75 12.93
C THR A 101 -3.05 -3.20 11.86
N LEU A 102 -2.09 -4.05 12.24
CA LEU A 102 -1.15 -4.72 11.31
C LEU A 102 -1.63 -6.11 10.86
N SER A 103 -2.84 -6.53 11.26
CA SER A 103 -3.36 -7.89 11.02
C SER A 103 -3.43 -8.30 9.55
N THR A 104 -3.47 -7.32 8.66
CA THR A 104 -3.34 -7.49 7.22
C THR A 104 -2.02 -8.14 6.81
N TRP A 105 -0.91 -7.92 7.53
CA TRP A 105 0.42 -8.43 7.17
C TRP A 105 1.02 -9.39 8.21
N ILE A 106 0.46 -9.52 9.41
CA ILE A 106 0.97 -10.41 10.47
C ILE A 106 -0.16 -11.01 11.30
N GLY A 107 0.09 -12.17 11.93
CA GLY A 107 -0.79 -12.75 12.95
C GLY A 107 -1.43 -14.09 12.58
N SER A 108 -1.51 -14.44 11.29
CA SER A 108 -1.90 -15.79 10.88
C SER A 108 -0.68 -16.73 10.87
N PRO A 109 -0.86 -18.06 11.04
CA PRO A 109 0.24 -19.02 10.99
C PRO A 109 1.08 -18.91 9.70
N ASP A 110 0.44 -18.81 8.55
CA ASP A 110 1.10 -18.72 7.24
C ASP A 110 1.94 -17.43 7.12
N LYS A 111 1.40 -16.28 7.57
CA LYS A 111 2.12 -15.00 7.54
C LYS A 111 3.29 -14.99 8.52
N ASN A 112 3.10 -15.53 9.72
CA ASN A 112 4.17 -15.60 10.72
C ASN A 112 5.33 -16.47 10.21
N ARG A 113 5.03 -17.62 9.58
CA ARG A 113 6.07 -18.44 8.94
C ARG A 113 6.77 -17.71 7.79
N ALA A 114 6.06 -16.91 7.01
CA ALA A 114 6.65 -16.07 5.97
C ALA A 114 7.60 -15.00 6.57
N TRP A 115 7.26 -14.42 7.72
CA TRP A 115 8.09 -13.48 8.47
C TRP A 115 9.33 -14.16 9.04
N ASP A 116 9.19 -15.35 9.62
CA ASP A 116 10.31 -16.12 10.18
C ASP A 116 11.38 -16.38 9.10
N LEU A 117 10.95 -16.73 7.88
CA LEU A 117 11.86 -16.92 6.75
C LEU A 117 12.54 -15.63 6.29
N LEU A 118 11.82 -14.50 6.27
CA LEU A 118 12.42 -13.19 5.94
C LEU A 118 13.47 -12.79 6.98
N CYS A 119 13.15 -12.95 8.27
CA CYS A 119 14.06 -12.67 9.37
C CYS A 119 15.33 -13.52 9.29
N ALA A 120 15.19 -14.83 9.03
CA ALA A 120 16.35 -15.72 8.86
C ALA A 120 17.20 -15.33 7.64
N ALA A 121 16.57 -14.93 6.54
CA ALA A 121 17.27 -14.46 5.34
C ALA A 121 17.99 -13.13 5.59
N LYS A 122 17.37 -12.18 6.30
CA LYS A 122 17.97 -10.90 6.69
C LYS A 122 19.16 -11.08 7.63
N GLN A 123 19.06 -11.97 8.62
CA GLN A 123 20.19 -12.31 9.50
C GLN A 123 21.35 -12.91 8.71
N SER A 124 21.06 -13.80 7.75
CA SER A 124 22.08 -14.36 6.85
C SER A 124 22.71 -13.29 5.97
N TYR A 125 21.90 -12.36 5.46
CA TYR A 125 22.36 -11.19 4.70
C TYR A 125 23.35 -10.36 5.51
N ASP A 126 22.96 -9.95 6.72
CA ASP A 126 23.79 -9.09 7.59
C ASP A 126 25.15 -9.73 7.89
N LEU A 127 25.16 -11.01 8.26
CA LEU A 127 26.40 -11.76 8.51
C LEU A 127 27.33 -11.80 7.29
N VAL A 128 26.76 -11.93 6.08
CA VAL A 128 27.53 -12.01 4.84
C VAL A 128 28.07 -10.65 4.43
N ILE A 129 27.30 -9.59 4.56
CA ILE A 129 27.75 -8.22 4.30
C ILE A 129 28.91 -7.86 5.22
N ASP A 130 28.78 -8.15 6.52
CA ASP A 130 29.80 -7.87 7.53
C ASP A 130 31.08 -8.70 7.34
N SER A 131 30.97 -9.89 6.75
CA SER A 131 32.13 -10.75 6.48
C SER A 131 33.09 -10.18 5.42
N GLY A 132 32.65 -9.21 4.61
CA GLY A 132 33.45 -8.63 3.53
C GLY A 132 33.73 -9.58 2.35
N ARG A 133 33.05 -10.74 2.28
CA ARG A 133 33.30 -11.77 1.25
C ARG A 133 32.67 -11.48 -0.12
N LEU A 134 31.79 -10.47 -0.19
CA LEU A 134 31.15 -10.01 -1.41
C LEU A 134 31.83 -8.72 -1.87
N ASP A 135 32.04 -8.59 -3.18
CA ASP A 135 32.43 -7.30 -3.75
C ASP A 135 31.26 -6.30 -3.79
N GLU A 136 31.53 -5.05 -4.16
CA GLU A 136 30.51 -3.99 -4.16
C GLU A 136 29.35 -4.27 -5.12
N GLN A 137 29.61 -4.93 -6.27
CA GLN A 137 28.56 -5.28 -7.22
C GLN A 137 27.68 -6.40 -6.66
N GLU A 138 28.28 -7.40 -6.02
CA GLU A 138 27.58 -8.49 -5.36
C GLU A 138 26.75 -8.00 -4.17
N LYS A 139 27.27 -7.06 -3.38
CA LYS A 139 26.53 -6.40 -2.29
C LYS A 139 25.30 -5.67 -2.81
N ALA A 140 25.46 -4.81 -3.81
CA ALA A 140 24.33 -4.08 -4.41
C ALA A 140 23.28 -5.04 -4.99
N ALA A 141 23.73 -6.15 -5.60
CA ALA A 141 22.85 -7.18 -6.15
C ALA A 141 22.11 -7.98 -5.07
N ALA A 142 22.73 -8.20 -3.90
CA ALA A 142 22.09 -8.83 -2.75
C ALA A 142 21.11 -7.87 -2.07
N GLU A 143 21.48 -6.59 -1.93
CA GLU A 143 20.63 -5.54 -1.37
C GLU A 143 19.35 -5.36 -2.18
N ALA A 144 19.47 -5.24 -3.51
CA ALA A 144 18.32 -5.15 -4.40
C ALA A 144 17.39 -6.37 -4.28
N GLN A 145 17.97 -7.57 -4.10
CA GLN A 145 17.17 -8.79 -3.92
C GLN A 145 16.49 -8.82 -2.54
N LEU A 146 17.14 -8.34 -1.49
CA LEU A 146 16.56 -8.20 -0.16
C LEU A 146 15.38 -7.21 -0.20
N MET A 147 15.52 -6.07 -0.88
CA MET A 147 14.42 -5.10 -1.06
C MET A 147 13.20 -5.73 -1.73
N VAL A 148 13.40 -6.65 -2.69
CA VAL A 148 12.29 -7.43 -3.28
C VAL A 148 11.67 -8.34 -2.22
N CYS A 149 12.47 -9.04 -1.41
CA CYS A 149 11.96 -9.92 -0.35
C CYS A 149 11.20 -9.17 0.76
N GLU A 150 11.51 -7.90 1.01
CA GLU A 150 10.87 -7.07 2.05
C GLU A 150 9.54 -6.43 1.59
N GLY A 151 9.11 -6.69 0.35
CA GLY A 151 7.83 -6.19 -0.17
C GLY A 151 6.62 -6.65 0.66
N SER A 152 5.76 -5.71 1.07
CA SER A 152 4.60 -6.02 1.91
C SER A 152 3.55 -6.89 1.20
N ASP A 153 3.51 -6.88 -0.13
CA ASP A 153 2.62 -7.69 -0.96
C ASP A 153 2.72 -9.19 -0.64
N TRP A 154 3.92 -9.69 -0.34
CA TRP A 154 4.10 -11.10 0.04
C TRP A 154 3.23 -11.49 1.23
N PHE A 155 3.05 -10.57 2.18
CA PHE A 155 2.27 -10.76 3.39
C PHE A 155 0.79 -10.38 3.22
N TRP A 156 0.49 -9.50 2.27
CA TRP A 156 -0.88 -9.17 1.88
C TRP A 156 -1.59 -10.36 1.24
N TRP A 157 -0.91 -11.01 0.29
CA TRP A 157 -1.46 -12.14 -0.46
C TRP A 157 -1.39 -13.46 0.30
N CYS A 158 -0.42 -13.64 1.21
CA CYS A 158 -0.31 -14.82 2.05
C CYS A 158 -1.48 -14.94 3.05
N GLY A 159 -2.11 -16.11 3.13
CA GLY A 159 -3.19 -16.41 4.07
C GLY A 159 -4.40 -17.08 3.43
N ASP A 160 -5.41 -17.33 4.26
CA ASP A 160 -6.55 -18.20 4.00
C ASP A 160 -7.80 -17.48 3.48
N TYR A 161 -7.71 -16.19 3.15
CA TYR A 161 -8.84 -15.38 2.72
C TYR A 161 -8.70 -14.84 1.29
N ASN A 162 -7.56 -15.04 0.65
CA ASN A 162 -7.32 -14.65 -0.74
C ASN A 162 -7.53 -15.85 -1.69
N PRO A 163 -7.84 -15.60 -2.98
CA PRO A 163 -8.09 -16.68 -3.93
C PRO A 163 -6.90 -17.63 -4.09
N ARG A 164 -7.13 -18.93 -3.91
CA ARG A 164 -6.09 -19.99 -3.94
C ARG A 164 -5.11 -19.87 -5.10
N ALA A 165 -5.57 -19.59 -6.31
CA ALA A 165 -4.71 -19.50 -7.49
C ALA A 165 -3.70 -18.34 -7.38
N VAL A 166 -4.15 -17.20 -6.85
CA VAL A 166 -3.32 -16.02 -6.62
C VAL A 166 -2.33 -16.32 -5.49
N VAL A 167 -2.80 -16.86 -4.36
CA VAL A 167 -1.95 -17.20 -3.21
C VAL A 167 -0.82 -18.14 -3.60
N ARG A 168 -1.12 -19.20 -4.36
CA ARG A 168 -0.10 -20.15 -4.83
C ARG A 168 0.96 -19.49 -5.71
N SER A 169 0.56 -18.56 -6.57
CA SER A 169 1.48 -17.85 -7.45
C SER A 169 2.40 -16.93 -6.64
N PHE A 170 1.85 -16.13 -5.72
CA PHE A 170 2.63 -15.26 -4.84
C PHE A 170 3.52 -16.05 -3.88
N ASP A 171 3.04 -17.17 -3.32
CA ASP A 171 3.83 -18.08 -2.50
C ASP A 171 5.07 -18.59 -3.23
N GLN A 172 4.90 -19.09 -4.45
CA GLN A 172 6.01 -19.61 -5.24
C GLN A 172 7.01 -18.51 -5.61
N LEU A 173 6.53 -17.32 -5.98
CA LEU A 173 7.39 -16.17 -6.28
C LEU A 173 8.17 -15.72 -5.05
N TYR A 174 7.51 -15.60 -3.90
CA TYR A 174 8.15 -15.17 -2.66
C TYR A 174 9.25 -16.14 -2.22
N ARG A 175 8.95 -17.44 -2.19
CA ARG A 175 9.97 -18.47 -1.89
C ARG A 175 11.11 -18.46 -2.90
N GLY A 176 10.82 -18.21 -4.18
CA GLY A 176 11.81 -18.02 -5.23
C GLY A 176 12.72 -16.81 -4.98
N ASN A 177 12.16 -15.68 -4.56
CA ASN A 177 12.92 -14.48 -4.22
C ASN A 177 13.83 -14.70 -3.00
N LEU A 178 13.33 -15.37 -1.96
CA LEU A 178 14.16 -15.74 -0.81
C LEU A 178 15.30 -16.69 -1.22
N ALA A 179 15.03 -17.72 -2.02
CA ALA A 179 16.06 -18.59 -2.54
C ALA A 179 17.08 -17.84 -3.41
N GLY A 180 16.61 -16.87 -4.21
CA GLY A 180 17.45 -15.97 -4.99
C GLY A 180 18.38 -15.12 -4.12
N LEU A 181 17.88 -14.63 -2.97
CA LEU A 181 18.69 -13.92 -1.99
C LEU A 181 19.80 -14.83 -1.43
N TYR A 182 19.46 -16.04 -0.97
CA TYR A 182 20.48 -17.01 -0.51
C TYR A 182 21.54 -17.31 -1.58
N ALA A 183 21.12 -17.47 -2.84
CA ALA A 183 22.06 -17.68 -3.94
C ALA A 183 23.01 -16.50 -4.15
N ARG A 184 22.51 -15.26 -4.09
CA ARG A 184 23.33 -14.02 -4.16
C ARG A 184 24.27 -13.90 -2.97
N LEU A 185 23.83 -14.35 -1.81
CA LEU A 185 24.66 -14.44 -0.62
C LEU A 185 25.69 -15.57 -0.70
N LYS A 186 25.70 -16.43 -1.72
CA LYS A 186 26.55 -17.63 -1.83
C LYS A 186 26.29 -18.61 -0.68
N LEU A 187 25.02 -18.77 -0.29
CA LEU A 187 24.55 -19.68 0.75
C LEU A 187 23.53 -20.67 0.17
N PRO A 188 23.44 -21.90 0.72
CA PRO A 188 22.35 -22.80 0.37
C PRO A 188 21.02 -22.25 0.92
N PRO A 189 19.92 -22.32 0.16
CA PRO A 189 18.62 -21.95 0.67
C PRO A 189 18.12 -22.95 1.74
N PRO A 190 17.38 -22.49 2.76
CA PRO A 190 16.76 -23.35 3.75
C PRO A 190 15.76 -24.34 3.12
N VAL A 191 15.68 -25.55 3.67
CA VAL A 191 14.79 -26.63 3.16
C VAL A 191 13.31 -26.25 3.29
N GLU A 192 13.00 -25.37 4.24
CA GLU A 192 11.68 -24.81 4.50
C GLU A 192 11.11 -24.08 3.28
N LEU A 193 11.96 -23.55 2.39
CA LEU A 193 11.56 -22.92 1.12
C LEU A 193 11.05 -23.91 0.06
N ALA A 194 11.28 -25.22 0.25
CA ALA A 194 10.73 -26.24 -0.64
C ALA A 194 9.23 -26.49 -0.39
N SER A 195 8.71 -26.11 0.79
CA SER A 195 7.33 -26.34 1.18
C SER A 195 6.50 -25.05 1.09
N PRO A 196 5.31 -25.07 0.46
CA PRO A 196 4.42 -23.91 0.42
C PRO A 196 4.13 -23.33 1.80
N LEU A 197 4.02 -22.01 1.89
CA LEU A 197 3.68 -21.24 3.09
C LEU A 197 2.16 -21.18 3.28
N SER A 198 1.42 -20.97 2.19
CA SER A 198 -0.04 -20.84 2.22
C SER A 198 -0.71 -21.54 1.04
N GLN A 199 -1.94 -22.01 1.24
CA GLN A 199 -2.76 -22.66 0.21
C GLN A 199 -3.90 -21.77 -0.31
N GLY A 200 -4.16 -20.63 0.34
CA GLY A 200 -5.29 -19.75 0.02
C GLY A 200 -6.67 -20.36 0.27
N ASN A 201 -7.72 -19.56 0.06
CA ASN A 201 -9.10 -20.01 0.14
C ASN A 201 -9.58 -20.55 -1.21
N ALA A 202 -10.32 -21.67 -1.19
CA ALA A 202 -10.99 -22.18 -2.39
C ALA A 202 -12.30 -21.43 -2.69
N GLU A 203 -12.92 -20.79 -1.69
CA GLU A 203 -14.27 -20.23 -1.77
C GLU A 203 -14.28 -18.70 -2.01
N SER A 204 -13.13 -18.03 -1.99
CA SER A 204 -13.06 -16.59 -2.27
C SER A 204 -12.95 -16.33 -3.78
N GLU A 205 -14.03 -15.87 -4.40
CA GLU A 205 -14.06 -15.53 -5.83
C GLU A 205 -13.62 -14.09 -6.16
N SER A 206 -13.52 -13.19 -5.17
CA SER A 206 -13.15 -11.79 -5.42
C SER A 206 -11.72 -11.45 -4.97
N VAL A 207 -10.93 -10.92 -5.90
CA VAL A 207 -9.66 -10.24 -5.63
C VAL A 207 -9.99 -8.81 -5.17
N GLY A 208 -10.19 -8.61 -3.87
CA GLY A 208 -10.47 -7.29 -3.30
C GLY A 208 -9.24 -6.72 -2.60
N THR A 209 -8.69 -5.63 -3.11
CA THR A 209 -7.50 -4.90 -2.60
C THR A 209 -7.80 -4.00 -1.40
N MET A 210 -9.07 -3.79 -1.03
CA MET A 210 -9.43 -3.10 0.22
C MET A 210 -10.75 -3.62 0.78
N ARG A 211 -10.72 -4.12 2.02
CA ARG A 211 -11.94 -4.45 2.76
C ARG A 211 -12.52 -3.17 3.38
N ARG A 212 -13.85 -3.06 3.37
CA ARG A 212 -14.54 -2.03 4.16
C ARG A 212 -14.28 -2.31 5.65
N ALA A 213 -13.90 -1.27 6.40
CA ALA A 213 -14.05 -1.33 7.85
C ALA A 213 -15.54 -1.47 8.15
N GLY A 214 -15.90 -2.53 8.87
CA GLY A 214 -17.25 -2.70 9.42
C GLY A 214 -17.46 -1.80 10.63
#